data_AF-A0A7J3JDU2-F1
#
_entry.id   AF-A0A7J3JDU2-F1
#
_cell.length_a   1.000
_cell.length_b   1.000
_cell.length_c   1.000
_cell.angle_alpha   90.00
_cell.angle_beta   90.00
_cell.angle_gamma   90.00
#
_symmetry.space_group_name_H-M   'P 1'
#
loop_
_entity.id
_entity.type
_entity.pdbx_description
1 polymer ?
#
loop_
_entity_poly.entity_id
_entity_poly.type
_entity_poly.pdbx_seq_one_letter_code
_entity_poly.pdbx_strand_id
1 'polypeptide(L)'
;MKVNLQWKPYKVWHPQTCKQSNGKVEPEMQATLTAKAASDRKVWFSMWFLGAVVTFGAAFFPMFYRLVDGRNRHFQNEAQFEERIAAYVKSRGKEPPSGLEPIKKRNAKLWAASIILIVPAFIIVYLLSKDLAEHEQKQDTYLAAALPQRVFMPQTIPLTSYVLITIVTLGVGIVYWLYRVTNLYNAHYKAHLAVEKELSRLMEEQNSVQHM
;
A
#
# COMPACT_ATOMS: atom_id res chain seq x y z
N MET A 1 -15.29 17.90 48.75
CA MET A 1 -15.62 16.51 49.15
C MET A 1 -14.34 15.83 49.61
N LYS A 2 -14.19 15.55 50.92
CA LYS A 2 -13.03 14.84 51.48
C LYS A 2 -13.40 13.37 51.68
N VAL A 3 -12.80 12.46 50.92
CA VAL A 3 -13.01 11.01 51.05
C VAL A 3 -12.04 10.49 52.11
N ASN A 4 -12.60 9.97 53.20
CA ASN A 4 -11.86 9.44 54.34
C ASN A 4 -11.70 7.91 54.14
N LEU A 5 -10.52 7.47 53.69
CA LEU A 5 -10.21 6.06 53.47
C LEU A 5 -9.62 5.46 54.75
N GLN A 6 -10.49 4.83 55.55
CA GLN A 6 -10.09 3.96 56.65
C GLN A 6 -9.47 2.68 56.08
N TRP A 7 -8.16 2.53 56.21
CA TRP A 7 -7.44 1.30 55.91
C TRP A 7 -7.76 0.25 56.98
N LYS A 8 -8.41 -0.86 56.59
CA LYS A 8 -8.50 -2.05 57.44
C LYS A 8 -7.20 -2.86 57.33
N PRO A 9 -6.58 -3.26 58.44
CA PRO A 9 -5.39 -4.09 58.39
C PRO A 9 -5.74 -5.46 57.80
N TYR A 10 -4.96 -5.89 56.83
CA TYR A 10 -5.00 -7.23 56.25
C TYR A 10 -4.64 -8.24 57.34
N LYS A 11 -5.50 -9.26 57.52
CA LYS A 11 -5.20 -10.41 58.39
C LYS A 11 -3.97 -11.12 57.81
N VAL A 12 -2.88 -11.09 58.58
CA VAL A 12 -1.68 -11.88 58.30
C VAL A 12 -2.07 -13.36 58.40
N TRP A 13 -2.01 -14.06 57.27
CA TRP A 13 -2.32 -15.48 57.19
C TRP A 13 -1.09 -16.24 57.71
N HIS A 14 -1.20 -16.89 58.86
CA HIS A 14 -0.16 -17.78 59.36
C HIS A 14 -0.26 -19.12 58.62
N PRO A 15 0.78 -19.56 57.90
CA PRO A 15 0.77 -20.86 57.26
C PRO A 15 0.72 -21.94 58.34
N GLN A 16 -0.36 -22.72 58.35
CA GLN A 16 -0.39 -23.97 59.11
C GLN A 16 0.72 -24.86 58.57
N THR A 17 1.66 -25.23 59.44
CA THR A 17 2.74 -26.17 59.14
C THR A 17 2.13 -27.53 58.85
N CYS A 18 1.97 -27.84 57.56
CA CYS A 18 1.55 -29.15 57.10
C CYS A 18 2.68 -30.14 57.43
N LYS A 19 2.40 -31.10 58.33
CA LYS A 19 3.29 -32.24 58.60
C LYS A 19 3.59 -32.94 57.28
N GLN A 20 4.86 -32.91 56.85
CA GLN A 20 5.35 -33.79 55.80
C GLN A 20 5.28 -35.23 56.31
N SER A 21 4.17 -35.92 56.01
CA SER A 21 4.19 -37.38 56.00
C SER A 21 5.13 -37.80 54.87
N ASN A 22 6.17 -38.59 55.18
CA ASN A 22 7.01 -39.30 54.21
C ASN A 22 6.18 -40.38 53.47
N GLY A 23 5.14 -39.95 52.78
CA GLY A 23 4.24 -40.77 52.00
C GLY A 23 4.79 -40.90 50.59
N LYS A 24 5.15 -42.14 50.23
CA LYS A 24 5.39 -42.60 48.87
C LYS A 24 4.32 -42.00 47.96
N VAL A 25 4.71 -41.07 47.09
CA VAL A 25 3.79 -40.43 46.13
C VAL A 25 3.15 -41.55 45.31
N GLU A 26 1.83 -41.68 45.42
CA GLU A 26 1.05 -42.74 44.78
C GLU A 26 1.23 -42.63 43.25
N PRO A 27 1.50 -43.75 42.54
CA PRO A 27 1.85 -43.72 41.12
C PRO A 27 0.76 -43.08 40.24
N GLU A 28 -0.51 -43.12 40.67
CA GLU A 28 -1.61 -42.42 39.99
C GLU A 28 -1.45 -40.89 40.01
N MET A 29 -0.99 -40.31 41.12
CA MET A 29 -0.82 -38.86 41.23
C MET A 29 0.33 -38.37 40.35
N GLN A 30 1.41 -39.16 40.22
CA GLN A 30 2.48 -38.87 39.25
C GLN A 30 1.99 -38.97 37.81
N ALA A 31 1.24 -40.02 37.46
CA ALA A 31 0.66 -40.17 36.13
C ALA A 31 -0.30 -39.02 35.76
N THR A 32 -1.08 -38.54 36.73
CA THR A 32 -2.00 -37.42 36.53
C THR A 32 -1.26 -36.09 36.31
N LEU A 33 -0.17 -35.85 37.05
CA LEU A 33 0.65 -34.65 36.89
C LEU A 33 1.42 -34.63 35.56
N THR A 34 1.95 -35.78 35.13
CA THR A 34 2.62 -35.88 33.81
C THR A 34 1.63 -35.75 32.66
N ALA A 35 0.43 -36.33 32.76
CA ALA A 35 -0.64 -36.15 31.79
C ALA A 35 -1.10 -34.68 31.69
N LYS A 36 -1.20 -33.99 32.83
CA LYS A 36 -1.56 -32.57 32.88
C LYS A 36 -0.46 -31.67 32.29
N ALA A 37 0.80 -31.95 32.59
CA ALA A 37 1.95 -31.25 32.00
C ALA A 37 2.09 -31.50 30.48
N ALA A 38 1.71 -32.69 29.99
CA ALA A 38 1.67 -33.01 28.57
C ALA A 38 0.46 -32.37 27.84
N SER A 39 -0.66 -32.18 28.54
CA SER A 39 -1.85 -31.48 28.02
C SER A 39 -1.69 -29.97 27.96
N ASP A 40 -0.80 -29.38 28.77
CA ASP A 40 -0.52 -27.95 28.77
C ASP A 40 0.42 -27.61 27.61
N ARG A 41 -0.10 -27.75 26.37
CA ARG A 41 0.61 -27.34 25.17
C ARG A 41 0.86 -25.84 25.26
N LYS A 42 2.12 -25.46 25.50
CA LYS A 42 2.58 -24.06 25.41
C LYS A 42 2.11 -23.48 24.07
N VAL A 43 1.09 -22.64 24.12
CA VAL A 43 0.65 -21.85 22.96
C VAL A 43 1.78 -20.87 22.66
N TRP A 44 2.64 -21.23 21.72
CA TRP A 44 3.75 -20.39 21.30
C TRP A 44 3.22 -19.22 20.48
N PHE A 45 3.19 -18.04 21.08
CA PHE A 45 2.82 -16.79 20.42
C PHE A 45 3.52 -16.61 19.05
N SER A 46 4.80 -17.01 18.97
CA SER A 46 5.59 -16.96 17.73
C SER A 46 4.98 -17.77 16.59
N MET A 47 4.43 -18.96 16.86
CA MET A 47 3.82 -19.80 15.82
C MET A 47 2.57 -19.14 15.23
N TRP A 48 1.69 -18.60 16.08
CA TRP A 48 0.48 -17.90 15.65
C TRP A 48 0.79 -16.58 14.96
N PHE A 49 1.76 -15.83 15.48
CA PHE A 49 2.23 -14.59 14.87
C PHE A 49 2.81 -14.83 13.46
N LEU A 50 3.68 -15.84 13.30
CA LEU A 50 4.22 -16.23 11.99
C LEU A 50 3.12 -16.69 11.04
N GLY A 51 2.17 -17.50 11.53
CA GLY A 51 1.01 -17.92 10.75
C GLY A 51 0.20 -16.71 10.23
N ALA A 52 -0.10 -15.75 11.11
CA ALA A 52 -0.82 -14.53 10.73
C ALA A 52 -0.05 -13.70 9.70
N VAL A 53 1.27 -13.52 9.87
CA VAL A 53 2.11 -12.80 8.91
C VAL A 53 2.14 -13.48 7.55
N VAL A 54 2.25 -14.82 7.51
CA VAL A 54 2.27 -15.59 6.24
C VAL A 54 0.91 -15.49 5.53
N THR A 55 -0.20 -15.75 6.24
CA THR A 55 -1.54 -15.71 5.64
C THR A 55 -1.92 -14.31 5.19
N PHE A 56 -1.69 -13.30 6.02
CA PHE A 56 -2.01 -11.91 5.67
C PHE A 56 -1.07 -11.39 4.58
N GLY A 57 0.23 -11.65 4.69
CA GLY A 57 1.24 -11.23 3.71
C GLY A 57 1.01 -11.83 2.32
N ALA A 58 0.60 -13.10 2.24
CA ALA A 58 0.31 -13.76 0.97
C ALA A 58 -0.75 -13.02 0.12
N ALA A 59 -1.75 -12.39 0.77
CA ALA A 59 -2.79 -11.63 0.07
C ALA A 59 -2.25 -10.37 -0.63
N PHE A 60 -1.12 -9.81 -0.19
CA PHE A 60 -0.54 -8.59 -0.77
C PHE A 60 0.23 -8.86 -2.07
N PHE A 61 0.74 -10.07 -2.31
CA PHE A 61 1.49 -10.39 -3.52
C PHE A 61 0.72 -10.09 -4.82
N PRO A 62 -0.50 -10.62 -5.03
CA PRO A 62 -1.25 -10.33 -6.25
C PRO A 62 -1.62 -8.84 -6.35
N MET A 63 -1.75 -8.13 -5.23
CA MET A 63 -2.02 -6.69 -5.21
C MET A 63 -0.81 -5.88 -5.70
N PHE A 64 0.37 -6.08 -5.10
CA PHE A 64 1.61 -5.41 -5.52
C PHE A 64 1.99 -5.75 -6.96
N TYR A 65 1.81 -7.02 -7.36
CA TYR A 65 2.01 -7.42 -8.75
C TYR A 65 1.12 -6.60 -9.70
N ARG A 66 -0.18 -6.51 -9.43
CA ARG A 66 -1.12 -5.74 -10.26
C ARG A 66 -0.82 -4.25 -10.27
N LEU A 67 -0.39 -3.67 -9.15
CA LEU A 67 -0.03 -2.25 -9.08
C LEU A 67 1.21 -1.95 -9.93
N VAL A 68 2.28 -2.74 -9.80
CA VAL A 68 3.52 -2.53 -10.57
C VAL A 68 3.30 -2.83 -12.06
N ASP A 69 2.58 -3.90 -12.38
CA ASP A 69 2.24 -4.24 -13.77
C ASP A 69 1.30 -3.21 -14.41
N GLY A 70 0.25 -2.81 -13.70
CA GLY A 70 -0.70 -1.78 -14.13
C GLY A 70 0.01 -0.44 -14.38
N ARG A 71 0.87 -0.03 -13.46
CA ARG A 71 1.77 1.10 -13.65
C ARG A 71 2.59 0.95 -14.94
N ASN A 72 3.28 -0.17 -15.14
CA ASN A 72 4.11 -0.34 -16.33
C ASN A 72 3.32 -0.24 -17.63
N ARG A 73 2.16 -0.90 -17.69
CA ARG A 73 1.29 -0.86 -18.86
C ARG A 73 0.74 0.54 -19.11
N HIS A 74 0.33 1.25 -18.06
CA HIS A 74 -0.12 2.65 -18.17
C HIS A 74 0.95 3.54 -18.82
N PHE A 75 2.18 3.53 -18.29
CA PHE A 75 3.26 4.35 -18.85
C PHE A 75 3.67 3.95 -20.27
N GLN A 76 3.48 2.69 -20.67
CA GLN A 76 3.69 2.26 -22.05
C GLN A 76 2.62 2.82 -22.99
N ASN A 77 1.36 2.82 -22.55
CA ASN A 77 0.26 3.39 -23.32
C ASN A 77 0.38 4.92 -23.41
N GLU A 78 0.79 5.57 -22.31
CA GLU A 78 0.98 7.01 -22.25
C GLU A 78 1.95 7.53 -23.31
N ALA A 79 3.07 6.83 -23.53
CA ALA A 79 4.03 7.24 -24.55
C ALA A 79 3.41 7.33 -25.96
N GLN A 80 2.48 6.41 -26.28
CA GLN A 80 1.75 6.45 -27.55
C GLN A 80 0.71 7.57 -27.58
N PHE A 81 0.07 7.85 -26.43
CA PHE A 81 -0.89 8.93 -26.30
C PHE A 81 -0.22 10.31 -26.47
N GLU A 82 0.94 10.50 -25.83
CA GLU A 82 1.74 11.72 -25.96
C GLU A 82 2.26 11.93 -27.38
N GLU A 83 2.66 10.87 -28.08
CA GLU A 83 3.05 10.97 -29.50
C GLU A 83 1.90 11.50 -30.36
N ARG A 84 0.66 11.04 -30.12
CA ARG A 84 -0.54 11.53 -30.80
C ARG A 84 -0.83 12.99 -30.45
N ILE A 85 -0.72 13.37 -29.17
CA ILE A 85 -0.85 14.77 -28.74
C ILE A 85 0.20 15.63 -29.44
N ALA A 86 1.46 15.20 -29.46
CA ALA A 86 2.55 15.96 -30.05
C ALA A 86 2.35 16.17 -31.56
N ALA A 87 1.92 15.14 -32.27
CA ALA A 87 1.54 15.24 -33.68
C ALA A 87 0.39 16.23 -33.90
N TYR A 88 -0.63 16.19 -33.04
CA TYR A 88 -1.75 17.12 -33.09
C TYR A 88 -1.35 18.57 -32.81
N VAL A 89 -0.57 18.82 -31.76
CA VAL A 89 -0.06 20.15 -31.42
C VAL A 89 0.81 20.71 -32.55
N LYS A 90 1.66 19.86 -33.16
CA LYS A 90 2.48 20.21 -34.32
C LYS A 90 1.63 20.55 -35.55
N SER A 91 0.54 19.82 -35.79
CA SER A 91 -0.41 20.13 -36.87
C SER A 91 -1.05 21.52 -36.74
N ARG A 92 -1.11 22.05 -35.51
CA ARG A 92 -1.60 23.40 -35.20
C ARG A 92 -0.50 24.47 -35.21
N GLY A 93 0.69 24.15 -35.69
CA GLY A 93 1.83 25.08 -35.78
C GLY A 93 2.44 25.46 -34.43
N LYS A 94 2.19 24.67 -33.38
CA LYS A 94 2.79 24.84 -32.05
C LYS A 94 3.88 23.79 -31.82
N GLU A 95 4.89 24.14 -31.04
CA GLU A 95 5.88 23.17 -30.59
C GLU A 95 5.31 22.32 -29.44
N PRO A 96 5.39 20.98 -29.53
CA PRO A 96 4.98 20.13 -28.43
C PRO A 96 5.97 20.24 -27.25
N PRO A 97 5.51 20.04 -26.01
CA PRO A 97 6.40 19.96 -24.86
C PRO A 97 7.44 18.85 -25.04
N SER A 98 8.65 19.08 -24.52
CA SER A 98 9.77 18.14 -24.58
C SER A 98 9.37 16.75 -24.10
N GLY A 99 9.59 15.73 -24.94
CA GLY A 99 9.22 14.32 -24.74
C GLY A 99 9.50 13.80 -23.32
N LEU A 100 8.61 12.93 -22.82
CA LEU A 100 8.89 12.21 -21.58
C LEU A 100 10.11 11.31 -21.72
N GLU A 101 11.06 11.48 -20.81
CA GLU A 101 12.08 10.47 -20.56
C GLU A 101 11.39 9.12 -20.31
N PRO A 102 11.72 8.07 -21.10
CA PRO A 102 11.05 6.79 -21.01
C PRO A 102 11.23 6.22 -19.62
N ILE A 103 10.12 6.07 -18.88
CA ILE A 103 10.25 5.60 -17.51
C ILE A 103 10.61 4.11 -17.51
N LYS A 104 11.69 3.79 -16.80
CA LYS A 104 12.22 2.43 -16.67
C LYS A 104 11.13 1.45 -16.23
N LYS A 105 10.86 0.46 -17.09
CA LYS A 105 9.96 -0.66 -16.79
C LYS A 105 10.51 -1.47 -15.61
N ARG A 106 9.65 -1.75 -14.63
CA ARG A 106 10.01 -2.55 -13.44
C ARG A 106 9.56 -4.00 -13.61
N ASN A 107 10.36 -4.98 -13.18
CA ASN A 107 9.96 -6.39 -13.21
C ASN A 107 8.88 -6.66 -12.14
N ALA A 108 7.60 -6.65 -12.53
CA ALA A 108 6.49 -6.74 -11.59
C ALA A 108 6.52 -8.01 -10.72
N LYS A 109 6.97 -9.15 -11.26
CA LYS A 109 7.11 -10.40 -10.49
C LYS A 109 8.17 -10.28 -9.41
N LEU A 110 9.34 -9.72 -9.76
CA LEU A 110 10.45 -9.54 -8.81
C LEU A 110 10.10 -8.53 -7.71
N TRP A 111 9.45 -7.41 -8.08
CA TRP A 111 9.00 -6.42 -7.11
C TRP A 111 7.86 -6.94 -6.23
N ALA A 112 6.94 -7.73 -6.76
CA ALA A 112 5.92 -8.37 -5.93
C ALA A 112 6.53 -9.41 -4.99
N ALA A 113 7.53 -10.18 -5.45
CA ALA A 113 8.22 -11.15 -4.60
C ALA A 113 9.03 -10.50 -3.47
N SER A 114 9.58 -9.29 -3.70
CA SER A 114 10.42 -8.62 -2.71
C SER A 114 9.66 -8.14 -1.48
N ILE A 115 8.32 -8.07 -1.51
CA ILE A 115 7.51 -7.63 -0.35
C ILE A 115 7.58 -8.59 0.85
N ILE A 116 8.12 -9.80 0.66
CA ILE A 116 8.50 -10.70 1.77
C ILE A 116 9.39 -9.95 2.77
N LEU A 117 10.22 -9.06 2.25
CA LEU A 117 10.99 -8.11 3.04
C LEU A 117 10.11 -6.86 3.22
N ILE A 118 9.87 -6.48 4.49
CA ILE A 118 9.02 -5.33 4.84
C ILE A 118 9.54 -4.01 4.21
N VAL A 119 10.88 -3.86 4.12
CA VAL A 119 11.53 -2.65 3.59
C VAL A 119 11.21 -2.42 2.09
N PRO A 120 11.37 -3.40 1.19
CA PRO A 120 10.91 -3.29 -0.19
C PRO A 120 9.43 -2.92 -0.36
N ALA A 121 8.52 -3.40 0.50
CA ALA A 121 7.10 -3.01 0.41
C ALA A 121 6.94 -1.48 0.56
N PHE A 122 7.63 -0.89 1.54
CA PHE A 122 7.64 0.55 1.74
C PHE A 122 8.21 1.30 0.53
N ILE A 123 9.33 0.82 -0.01
CA ILE A 123 9.98 1.42 -1.19
C ILE A 123 9.04 1.36 -2.40
N ILE A 124 8.31 0.26 -2.62
CA ILE A 124 7.38 0.14 -3.74
C ILE A 124 6.26 1.16 -3.63
N VAL A 125 5.62 1.28 -2.46
CA VAL A 125 4.51 2.23 -2.26
C VAL A 125 5.00 3.67 -2.44
N TYR A 126 6.20 3.99 -1.94
CA TYR A 126 6.83 5.29 -2.17
C TYR A 126 7.07 5.57 -3.65
N LEU A 127 7.69 4.63 -4.37
CA LEU A 127 7.99 4.78 -5.80
C LEU A 127 6.72 4.89 -6.64
N LEU A 128 5.69 4.09 -6.35
CA LEU A 128 4.39 4.18 -7.02
C LEU A 128 3.73 5.55 -6.81
N SER A 129 3.75 6.05 -5.57
CA SER A 129 3.20 7.38 -5.25
C SER A 129 3.95 8.50 -5.97
N LYS A 130 5.28 8.44 -5.92
CA LYS A 130 6.16 9.42 -6.57
C LYS A 130 5.98 9.41 -8.08
N ASP A 131 6.01 8.23 -8.70
CA ASP A 131 5.82 8.07 -10.14
C ASP A 131 4.47 8.64 -10.60
N LEU A 132 3.39 8.40 -9.84
CA LEU A 132 2.06 8.93 -10.17
C LEU A 132 2.02 10.46 -10.08
N ALA A 133 2.56 11.03 -9.00
CA ALA A 133 2.57 12.48 -8.81
C ALA A 133 3.39 13.21 -9.88
N GLU A 134 4.58 12.69 -10.21
CA GLU A 134 5.41 13.24 -11.29
C GLU A 134 4.74 13.11 -12.65
N HIS A 135 4.03 12.00 -12.88
CA HIS A 135 3.32 11.77 -14.13
C HIS A 135 2.13 12.70 -14.32
N GLU A 136 1.27 12.88 -13.30
CA GLU A 136 0.12 13.79 -13.40
C GLU A 136 0.55 15.24 -13.67
N GLN A 137 1.64 15.70 -13.04
CA GLN A 137 2.18 17.04 -13.30
C GLN A 137 2.66 17.23 -14.74
N LYS A 138 3.34 16.22 -15.28
CA LYS A 138 3.81 16.27 -16.67
C LYS A 138 2.64 16.17 -17.65
N GLN A 139 1.68 15.28 -17.38
CA GLN A 139 0.49 15.13 -18.21
C GLN A 139 -0.33 16.43 -18.25
N ASP A 140 -0.49 17.13 -17.13
CA ASP A 140 -1.13 18.44 -17.09
C ASP A 140 -0.43 19.46 -18.02
N THR A 141 0.91 19.47 -18.03
CA THR A 141 1.68 20.33 -18.94
C THR A 141 1.44 20.00 -20.42
N TYR A 142 1.36 18.72 -20.76
CA TYR A 142 1.03 18.26 -22.11
C TYR A 142 -0.40 18.62 -22.53
N LEU A 143 -1.36 18.38 -21.64
CA LEU A 143 -2.76 18.66 -21.90
C LEU A 143 -3.04 20.16 -21.98
N ALA A 144 -2.38 21.00 -21.18
CA ALA A 144 -2.50 22.45 -21.28
C ALA A 144 -2.05 22.98 -22.64
N ALA A 145 -1.03 22.37 -23.26
CA ALA A 145 -0.57 22.74 -24.60
C ALA A 145 -1.59 22.37 -25.69
N ALA A 146 -2.23 21.20 -25.57
CA ALA A 146 -3.18 20.68 -26.56
C ALA A 146 -4.61 21.23 -26.38
N LEU A 147 -5.05 21.40 -25.13
CA LEU A 147 -6.40 21.72 -24.69
C LEU A 147 -6.38 22.84 -23.64
N PRO A 148 -6.02 24.08 -24.00
CA PRO A 148 -5.82 25.17 -23.03
C PRO A 148 -7.07 25.58 -22.25
N GLN A 149 -8.27 25.20 -22.72
CA GLN A 149 -9.53 25.46 -22.02
C GLN A 149 -9.86 24.43 -20.94
N ARG A 150 -9.11 23.32 -20.87
CA ARG A 150 -9.27 22.30 -19.83
C ARG A 150 -8.24 22.52 -18.73
N VAL A 151 -8.71 22.71 -17.51
CA VAL A 151 -7.88 22.66 -16.31
C VAL A 151 -7.87 21.20 -15.82
N PHE A 152 -6.75 20.50 -15.98
CA PHE A 152 -6.55 19.23 -15.30
C PHE A 152 -5.92 19.55 -13.94
N MET A 153 -6.56 19.13 -12.86
CA MET A 153 -6.06 19.43 -11.51
C MET A 153 -5.29 18.20 -11.02
N PRO A 154 -3.94 18.20 -11.05
CA PRO A 154 -3.14 17.08 -10.59
C PRO A 154 -3.45 16.80 -9.10
N GLN A 155 -3.55 15.54 -8.75
CA GLN A 155 -3.85 15.14 -7.39
C GLN A 155 -2.60 15.26 -6.53
N THR A 156 -2.64 16.14 -5.52
CA THR A 156 -1.51 16.30 -4.61
C THR A 156 -1.45 15.15 -3.62
N ILE A 157 -0.37 14.36 -3.67
CA ILE A 157 -0.08 13.33 -2.68
C ILE A 157 0.88 13.92 -1.64
N PRO A 158 0.47 14.11 -0.36
CA PRO A 158 1.39 14.55 0.69
C PRO A 158 2.34 13.41 1.10
N LEU A 159 3.32 13.12 0.24
CA LEU A 159 4.23 11.97 0.35
C LEU A 159 4.97 11.95 1.69
N THR A 160 5.45 13.11 2.15
CA THR A 160 6.15 13.28 3.42
C THR A 160 5.29 12.86 4.62
N SER A 161 4.00 13.18 4.59
CA SER A 161 3.07 12.81 5.67
C SER A 161 2.87 11.30 5.73
N TYR A 162 2.72 10.63 4.58
CA TYR A 162 2.56 9.17 4.55
C TYR A 162 3.83 8.43 5.00
N VAL A 163 5.00 8.91 4.57
CA VAL A 163 6.30 8.41 5.05
C VAL A 163 6.40 8.55 6.56
N LEU A 164 6.14 9.75 7.09
CA LEU A 164 6.22 10.03 8.52
C LEU A 164 5.25 9.17 9.33
N ILE A 165 3.98 9.10 8.92
CA ILE A 165 2.97 8.27 9.60
C ILE A 165 3.40 6.81 9.62
N THR A 166 3.93 6.29 8.50
CA THR A 166 4.37 4.90 8.44
C THR A 166 5.57 4.63 9.36
N ILE A 167 6.50 5.57 9.49
CA ILE A 167 7.63 5.46 10.44
C ILE A 167 7.13 5.52 11.88
N VAL A 168 6.31 6.52 12.23
CA VAL A 168 5.76 6.72 13.59
C VAL A 168 4.91 5.52 14.04
N THR A 169 4.20 4.89 13.10
CA THR A 169 3.35 3.72 13.37
C THR A 169 4.06 2.38 13.17
N LEU A 170 5.39 2.37 13.04
CA LEU A 170 6.22 1.17 12.85
C LEU A 170 5.71 0.25 11.72
N GLY A 171 5.25 0.86 10.62
CA GLY A 171 4.80 0.16 9.41
C GLY A 171 3.29 0.05 9.26
N VAL A 172 2.48 0.24 10.30
CA VAL A 172 0.99 0.10 10.19
C VAL A 172 0.40 1.11 9.18
N GLY A 173 0.96 2.32 9.12
CA GLY A 173 0.57 3.36 8.18
C GLY A 173 0.67 2.96 6.70
N ILE A 174 1.45 1.92 6.37
CA ILE A 174 1.59 1.44 4.99
C ILE A 174 0.26 0.91 4.42
N VAL A 175 -0.61 0.35 5.25
CA VAL A 175 -1.90 -0.22 4.82
C VAL A 175 -2.81 0.90 4.31
N TYR A 176 -2.91 2.00 5.06
CA TYR A 176 -3.67 3.17 4.66
C TYR A 176 -3.06 3.83 3.42
N TRP A 177 -1.73 3.95 3.38
CA TRP A 177 -1.04 4.51 2.22
C TRP A 177 -1.28 3.68 0.96
N LEU A 178 -1.21 2.35 1.06
CA LEU A 178 -1.49 1.44 -0.06
C LEU A 178 -2.94 1.56 -0.56
N TYR A 179 -3.91 1.65 0.36
CA TYR A 179 -5.31 1.96 0.03
C TYR A 179 -5.41 3.28 -0.75
N ARG A 180 -4.75 4.33 -0.27
CA ARG A 180 -4.79 5.64 -0.93
C ARG A 180 -4.19 5.59 -2.33
N VAL A 181 -3.00 5.03 -2.50
CA VAL A 181 -2.31 4.93 -3.80
C VAL A 181 -3.15 4.15 -4.81
N THR A 182 -3.72 3.02 -4.39
CA THR A 182 -4.57 2.21 -5.27
C THR A 182 -5.79 3.00 -5.76
N ASN A 183 -6.46 3.72 -4.87
CA ASN A 183 -7.59 4.56 -5.25
C ASN A 183 -7.18 5.73 -6.15
N LEU A 184 -6.01 6.32 -5.91
CA LEU A 184 -5.48 7.39 -6.73
C LEU A 184 -5.23 6.93 -8.16
N TYR A 185 -4.55 5.78 -8.35
CA TYR A 185 -4.35 5.18 -9.66
C TYR A 185 -5.68 4.88 -10.36
N ASN A 186 -6.65 4.33 -9.64
CA ASN A 186 -7.97 4.06 -10.21
C ASN A 186 -8.70 5.34 -10.65
N ALA A 187 -8.59 6.42 -9.88
CA ALA A 187 -9.15 7.72 -10.23
C ALA A 187 -8.43 8.32 -11.45
N HIS A 188 -7.09 8.25 -11.45
CA HIS A 188 -6.23 8.67 -12.56
C HIS A 188 -6.61 7.97 -13.86
N TYR A 189 -6.69 6.64 -13.87
CA TYR A 189 -7.05 5.88 -15.07
C TYR A 189 -8.43 6.28 -15.62
N LYS A 190 -9.41 6.53 -14.75
CA LYS A 190 -10.74 6.99 -15.18
C LYS A 190 -10.69 8.39 -15.80
N ALA A 191 -9.94 9.30 -15.17
CA ALA A 191 -9.77 10.66 -15.67
C ALA A 191 -9.02 10.66 -17.02
N HIS A 192 -7.94 9.90 -17.11
CA HIS A 192 -7.12 9.73 -18.30
C HIS A 192 -7.97 9.19 -19.47
N LEU A 193 -8.73 8.12 -19.27
CA LEU A 193 -9.63 7.57 -20.30
C LEU A 193 -10.67 8.58 -20.82
N ALA A 194 -11.17 9.47 -19.95
CA ALA A 194 -12.10 10.52 -20.36
C ALA A 194 -11.42 11.58 -21.23
N VAL A 195 -10.17 11.92 -20.93
CA VAL A 195 -9.34 12.83 -21.72
C VAL A 195 -8.98 12.22 -23.08
N GLU A 196 -8.57 10.96 -23.12
CA GLU A 196 -8.24 10.27 -24.38
C GLU A 196 -9.43 10.26 -25.35
N LYS A 197 -10.64 9.98 -24.86
CA LYS A 197 -11.87 9.98 -25.67
C LYS A 197 -12.16 11.37 -26.24
N GLU A 198 -12.03 12.40 -25.41
CA GLU A 198 -12.29 13.77 -25.84
C GLU A 198 -11.26 14.23 -26.88
N LEU A 199 -9.98 13.93 -26.66
CA LEU A 199 -8.94 14.27 -27.64
C LEU A 199 -9.16 13.54 -28.96
N SER A 200 -9.51 12.26 -28.90
CA SER A 200 -9.80 11.46 -30.10
C SER A 200 -10.97 12.04 -30.89
N ARG A 201 -12.05 12.47 -30.22
CA ARG A 201 -13.19 13.17 -30.82
C ARG A 201 -12.75 14.45 -31.53
N LEU A 202 -11.93 15.28 -30.88
CA LEU A 202 -11.44 16.54 -31.45
C LEU A 202 -10.51 16.33 -32.66
N MET A 203 -9.70 15.27 -32.66
CA MET A 203 -8.85 14.91 -33.80
C MET A 203 -9.68 14.44 -35.00
N GLU A 204 -10.74 13.65 -34.76
CA GLU A 204 -11.64 13.18 -35.82
C GLU A 204 -12.42 14.33 -36.46
N GLU A 205 -12.95 15.24 -35.65
CA GLU A 205 -13.63 16.46 -36.13
C GLU A 205 -12.70 17.31 -37.00
N GLN A 206 -11.45 17.50 -36.58
CA GLN A 206 -10.49 18.28 -37.35
C GLN A 206 -10.15 17.62 -38.71
N ASN A 207 -9.98 16.31 -38.73
CA ASN A 207 -9.73 15.58 -39.98
C ASN A 207 -10.92 15.69 -40.95
N SER A 208 -12.15 15.63 -40.43
CA SER A 208 -13.35 15.78 -41.27
C SER A 208 -13.45 17.15 -41.94
N VAL A 209 -13.05 18.23 -41.25
CA VAL A 209 -13.05 19.60 -41.79
C VAL A 209 -11.96 19.80 -42.83
N GLN A 210 -10.80 19.15 -42.69
CA GLN A 210 -9.70 19.29 -43.64
C GLN A 210 -9.96 18.57 -44.99
N HIS A 211 -10.90 17.63 -45.03
CA HIS A 211 -11.28 16.87 -46.22
C HIS A 211 -12.55 17.39 -46.92
N MET A 212 -13.17 18.45 -46.41
CA MET A 212 -14.25 19.20 -47.07
C MET A 212 -13.70 20.41 -47.82
#